data_AF-A0A953DQU3-F1
#
_entry.id   AF-A0A953DQU3-F1
#
_cell.length_a   1.000
_cell.length_b   1.000
_cell.length_c   1.000
_cell.angle_alpha   90.00
_cell.angle_beta   90.00
_cell.angle_gamma   90.00
#
_symmetry.space_group_name_H-M   'P 1'
#
loop_
_entity.id
_entity.type
_entity.pdbx_description
1 polymer ?
#
loop_
_entity_poly.entity_id
_entity_poly.type
_entity_poly.pdbx_seq_one_letter_code
_entity_poly.pdbx_strand_id
1 'polypeptide(L)'
;MTFGAGCKSPCRQLSEKRCECTTGTVEREACLQDAQQLEENADARGDLDAAAQERCASFLETCDCHNIDTAEGKAACGLAR
;
A
#
# COMPACT_ATOMS: atom_id res chain seq x y z
N MET A 1 10.22 -13.87 21.73
CA MET A 1 9.43 -12.98 20.87
C MET A 1 10.25 -12.76 19.62
N THR A 2 10.04 -13.62 18.63
CA THR A 2 10.84 -13.62 17.41
C THR A 2 10.36 -12.49 16.52
N PHE A 3 10.97 -11.31 16.68
CA PHE A 3 10.84 -10.21 15.72
C PHE A 3 11.59 -10.63 14.46
N GLY A 4 10.92 -11.44 13.62
CA GLY A 4 11.42 -11.88 12.34
C GLY A 4 11.71 -10.68 11.45
N ALA A 5 12.91 -10.68 10.87
CA ALA A 5 13.44 -9.75 9.88
C ALA A 5 12.41 -8.89 9.16
N GLY A 6 12.57 -7.56 9.18
CA GLY A 6 12.35 -6.66 8.03
C GLY A 6 11.06 -6.78 7.19
N CYS A 7 10.02 -7.46 7.66
CA CYS A 7 8.81 -7.76 6.90
C CYS A 7 7.83 -6.60 7.04
N LYS A 8 8.11 -5.57 6.26
CA LYS A 8 7.20 -4.53 5.81
C LYS A 8 5.73 -4.99 5.81
N SER A 9 4.85 -4.24 6.50
CA SER A 9 3.41 -4.54 6.57
C SER A 9 2.81 -4.76 5.17
N PRO A 10 1.81 -5.65 4.99
CA PRO A 10 1.13 -5.82 3.70
C PRO A 10 0.58 -4.48 3.17
N CYS A 11 0.11 -3.60 4.04
CA CYS A 11 -0.37 -2.26 3.63
C CYS A 11 0.76 -1.38 3.09
N ARG A 12 1.96 -1.52 3.65
CA ARG A 12 3.14 -0.81 3.18
C ARG A 12 3.65 -1.37 1.87
N GLN A 13 3.62 -2.68 1.70
CA GLN A 13 3.96 -3.33 0.43
C GLN A 13 2.97 -2.94 -0.69
N LEU A 14 1.67 -2.90 -0.40
CA LEU A 14 0.65 -2.44 -1.36
C LEU A 14 0.88 -0.99 -1.78
N SER A 15 1.14 -0.11 -0.81
CA SER A 15 1.35 1.32 -1.09
C SER A 15 2.59 1.54 -1.94
N GLU A 16 3.68 0.82 -1.67
CA GLU A 16 4.87 0.91 -2.52
C GLU A 16 4.61 0.38 -3.93
N LYS A 17 3.96 -0.78 -4.06
CA LYS A 17 3.58 -1.32 -5.37
C LYS A 17 2.77 -0.30 -6.18
N ARG A 18 1.86 0.43 -5.55
CA ARG A 18 1.11 1.54 -6.17
C ARG A 18 2.02 2.70 -6.57
N CYS A 19 2.96 3.10 -5.72
CA CYS A 19 3.93 4.15 -6.04
C CYS A 19 4.88 3.74 -7.19
N GLU A 20 5.19 2.45 -7.31
CA GLU A 20 5.98 1.92 -8.44
C GLU A 20 5.23 1.99 -9.78
N CYS A 21 3.90 2.10 -9.76
CA CYS A 21 3.13 2.34 -10.98
C CYS A 21 3.28 3.77 -11.52
N THR A 22 3.88 4.69 -10.75
CA THR A 22 4.09 6.07 -11.17
C THR A 22 5.28 6.16 -12.13
N THR A 23 5.11 6.88 -13.24
CA THR A 23 6.13 7.01 -14.30
C THR A 23 7.27 7.98 -13.95
N GLY A 24 7.04 8.93 -13.04
CA GLY A 24 8.03 9.92 -12.62
C GLY A 24 8.76 9.54 -11.32
N THR A 25 10.09 9.66 -11.30
CA THR A 25 10.91 9.37 -10.10
C THR A 25 10.56 10.28 -8.93
N VAL A 26 10.32 11.56 -9.17
CA VAL A 26 9.96 12.54 -8.13
C VAL A 26 8.58 12.23 -7.55
N GLU A 27 7.60 11.93 -8.40
CA GLU A 27 6.25 11.56 -7.97
C GLU A 27 6.26 10.23 -7.21
N ARG A 28 7.10 9.27 -7.61
CA ARG A 28 7.33 8.02 -6.88
C ARG A 28 7.88 8.30 -5.48
N GLU A 29 8.94 9.10 -5.35
CA GLU A 29 9.52 9.41 -4.04
C GLU A 29 8.53 10.12 -3.11
N ALA A 30 7.78 11.09 -3.64
CA ALA A 30 6.71 11.75 -2.89
C ALA A 30 5.62 10.76 -2.45
N CYS A 31 5.21 9.84 -3.34
CA CYS A 31 4.24 8.79 -3.02
C CYS A 31 4.74 7.84 -1.93
N LEU A 32 6.02 7.43 -1.98
CA LEU A 32 6.62 6.56 -0.97
C LEU A 32 6.65 7.23 0.42
N GLN A 33 6.95 8.53 0.46
CA GLN A 33 6.91 9.31 1.70
C GLN A 33 5.49 9.47 2.25
N ASP A 34 4.51 9.76 1.39
CA ASP A 34 3.11 9.88 1.80
C ASP A 34 2.55 8.55 2.32
N ALA A 35 2.83 7.46 1.60
CA ALA A 35 2.49 6.11 2.01
C ALA A 35 3.07 5.76 3.38
N GLN A 36 4.30 6.16 3.65
CA GLN A 36 4.93 5.99 4.94
C GLN A 36 4.22 6.77 6.04
N GLN A 37 3.99 8.05 5.80
CA GLN A 37 3.33 8.92 6.76
C GLN A 37 1.92 8.41 7.09
N LEU A 38 1.16 7.95 6.09
CA LEU A 38 -0.16 7.36 6.24
C LEU A 38 -0.13 6.10 7.08
N GLU A 39 0.81 5.19 6.81
CA GLU A 39 0.97 3.96 7.57
C GLU A 39 1.33 4.26 9.03
N GLU A 40 2.30 5.12 9.29
CA GLU A 40 2.69 5.49 10.65
C GLU A 40 1.52 6.13 11.42
N ASN A 41 0.73 6.96 10.76
CA ASN A 41 -0.48 7.54 11.35
C ASN A 41 -1.57 6.49 11.61
N ALA A 42 -1.77 5.54 10.70
CA ALA A 42 -2.75 4.47 10.84
C ALA A 42 -2.34 3.49 11.95
N ASP A 43 -1.05 3.16 12.05
CA ASP A 43 -0.49 2.35 13.13
C ASP A 43 -0.70 3.03 14.49
N ALA A 44 -0.34 4.31 14.60
CA ALA A 44 -0.52 5.10 15.81
C ALA A 44 -1.99 5.22 16.26
N ARG A 45 -2.93 5.16 15.31
CA ARG A 45 -4.38 5.15 15.58
C ARG A 45 -4.93 3.77 15.89
N GLY A 46 -4.16 2.71 15.64
CA GLY A 46 -4.62 1.32 15.74
C GLY A 46 -5.49 0.87 14.56
N ASP A 47 -5.47 1.60 13.44
CA ASP A 47 -6.23 1.29 12.22
C ASP A 47 -5.57 0.16 11.40
N LEU A 48 -4.31 -0.19 11.70
CA LEU A 48 -3.57 -1.32 11.10
C LEU A 48 -3.74 -2.62 11.89
N ASP A 49 -4.99 -2.96 12.22
CA ASP A 49 -5.31 -4.24 12.83
C ASP A 49 -5.09 -5.42 11.86
N ALA A 50 -5.24 -6.65 12.36
CA ALA A 50 -5.06 -7.86 11.55
C ALA A 50 -5.99 -7.86 10.32
N ALA A 51 -7.22 -7.38 10.45
CA ALA A 51 -8.18 -7.31 9.35
C ALA A 51 -7.77 -6.28 8.28
N ALA A 52 -7.16 -5.16 8.66
CA ALA A 52 -6.57 -4.21 7.73
C ALA A 52 -5.37 -4.82 6.99
N GLN A 53 -4.50 -5.54 7.70
CA GLN A 53 -3.37 -6.23 7.10
C GLN A 53 -3.81 -7.31 6.10
N GLU A 54 -4.83 -8.10 6.42
CA GLU A 54 -5.39 -9.12 5.51
C GLU A 54 -6.05 -8.50 4.27
N ARG A 55 -6.77 -7.37 4.43
CA ARG A 55 -7.31 -6.62 3.30
C ARG A 55 -6.21 -6.11 2.37
N CYS A 56 -5.17 -5.50 2.93
CA CYS A 56 -4.02 -5.04 2.16
C CYS A 56 -3.29 -6.19 1.47
N ALA A 57 -3.15 -7.34 2.12
CA ALA A 57 -2.57 -8.55 1.52
C ALA A 57 -3.40 -9.04 0.33
N SER A 58 -4.73 -9.01 0.44
CA SER A 58 -5.64 -9.39 -0.65
C SER A 58 -5.47 -8.45 -1.87
N PHE A 59 -5.36 -7.15 -1.63
CA PHE A 59 -5.12 -6.18 -2.70
C PHE A 59 -3.73 -6.29 -3.31
N LEU A 60 -2.72 -6.75 -2.57
CA LEU A 60 -1.37 -6.96 -3.11
C LEU A 60 -1.36 -7.97 -4.25
N GLU A 61 -2.17 -9.02 -4.14
CA GLU A 61 -2.31 -10.06 -5.16
C GLU A 61 -3.05 -9.56 -6.41
N THR A 62 -4.02 -8.66 -6.23
CA THR A 62 -4.88 -8.17 -7.33
C THR A 62 -4.45 -6.84 -7.94
N CYS A 63 -3.60 -6.07 -7.26
CA CYS A 63 -3.20 -4.75 -7.72
C CYS A 63 -2.26 -4.85 -8.92
N ASP A 64 -2.66 -4.26 -10.04
CA ASP A 64 -1.92 -4.26 -11.30
C ASP A 64 -1.74 -2.81 -11.81
N CYS A 65 -0.47 -2.43 -12.01
CA CYS A 65 -0.10 -1.10 -12.53
C CYS A 65 -0.64 -0.83 -13.93
N HIS A 66 -0.84 -1.86 -14.77
CA HIS A 66 -1.37 -1.69 -16.12
C HIS A 66 -2.78 -1.12 -16.13
N ASN A 67 -3.57 -1.42 -15.09
CA ASN A 67 -4.96 -1.01 -14.98
C ASN A 67 -5.17 0.04 -13.89
N ILE A 68 -4.11 0.54 -13.23
CA ILE A 68 -4.25 1.43 -12.07
C ILE A 68 -4.91 2.78 -12.41
N ASP A 69 -4.92 3.18 -13.68
CA ASP A 69 -5.63 4.37 -14.13
C ASP A 69 -7.15 4.15 -14.28
N THR A 70 -7.58 2.90 -14.44
CA THR A 70 -9.00 2.50 -14.57
C THR A 70 -9.71 2.44 -13.22
N ALA A 71 -11.04 2.53 -13.24
CA ALA A 71 -11.84 2.40 -12.02
C ALA A 71 -11.68 1.00 -11.39
N GLU A 72 -11.66 -0.05 -12.22
CA GLU A 72 -11.45 -1.42 -11.74
C GLU A 72 -10.07 -1.63 -11.12
N GLY A 73 -8.99 -1.13 -11.73
CA GLY A 73 -7.65 -1.25 -11.15
C GLY A 73 -7.48 -0.45 -9.86
N LYS A 74 -8.11 0.73 -9.77
CA LYS A 74 -8.18 1.48 -8.49
C LYS A 74 -8.90 0.68 -7.42
N ALA A 75 -10.02 0.02 -7.75
CA ALA A 75 -10.71 -0.85 -6.80
C ALA A 75 -9.83 -2.05 -6.38
N ALA A 76 -9.14 -2.69 -7.34
CA ALA A 76 -8.25 -3.82 -7.09
C ALA A 76 -7.02 -3.46 -6.24
N CYS A 77 -6.61 -2.19 -6.20
CA CYS A 77 -5.53 -1.68 -5.36
C CYS A 77 -6.02 -1.00 -4.06
N GLY A 78 -7.31 -1.08 -3.73
CA GLY A 78 -7.90 -0.41 -2.56
C GLY A 78 -7.84 1.12 -2.62
N LEU A 79 -7.74 1.68 -3.83
CA LEU A 79 -7.72 3.11 -4.14
C LEU A 79 -9.10 3.69 -4.41
N ALA A 80 -10.07 2.86 -4.80
CA ALA A 80 -11.45 3.29 -4.98
C ALA A 80 -12.05 3.61 -3.60
N ARG A 81 -12.27 4.89 -3.33
CA ARG A 81 -13.02 5.41 -2.18
C ARG A 81 -14.36 5.94 -2.66
#